data_AF-A0A2S6GSI1-F1
#
_entry.id   AF-A0A2S6GSI1-F1
#
_cell.length_a   1.000
_cell.length_b   1.000
_cell.length_c   1.000
_cell.angle_alpha   90.00
_cell.angle_beta   90.00
_cell.angle_gamma   90.00
#
_symmetry.space_group_name_H-M   'P 1'
#
loop_
_entity.id
_entity.type
_entity.pdbx_description
1 polymer ?
#
loop_
_entity_poly.entity_id
_entity_poly.type
_entity_poly.pdbx_seq_one_letter_code
_entity_poly.pdbx_strand_id
1 'polypeptide(L)'
;MCRNMKQRGFSLVMAIFLIVVLGGIAVLVGRVSTMQHHSSALDEEGAMAYQAARTGIEWGVYQAIQNTSCAALSQFTLPLTVPMTATTPQSTVNYTVAVACALTSWTEGATAFNVYQITATGANAGVGNYRVERRLTATVSK
;
A
#
# COMPACT_ATOMS: atom_id res chain seq x y z
N MET A 1 69.43 25.53 16.65
CA MET A 1 68.06 25.97 17.00
C MET A 1 67.17 25.77 15.77
N CYS A 2 66.29 24.77 15.79
CA CYS A 2 65.59 24.27 14.60
C CYS A 2 64.63 25.30 14.01
N ARG A 3 64.79 25.60 12.71
CA ARG A 3 63.93 26.52 11.96
C ARG A 3 62.65 25.79 11.54
N ASN A 4 61.56 26.10 12.23
CA ASN A 4 60.24 25.51 12.02
C ASN A 4 59.62 26.10 10.74
N MET A 5 59.83 25.42 9.62
CA MET A 5 59.35 25.84 8.30
C MET A 5 57.84 25.57 8.23
N LYS A 6 57.03 26.60 8.53
CA LYS A 6 55.57 26.52 8.43
C LYS A 6 55.18 26.33 6.96
N GLN A 7 54.93 25.09 6.55
CA GLN A 7 54.25 24.77 5.30
C GLN A 7 52.83 25.35 5.34
N ARG A 8 52.63 26.50 4.69
CA ARG A 8 51.34 27.18 4.57
C ARG A 8 50.96 27.16 3.09
N GLY A 9 50.07 26.28 2.68
CA GLY A 9 49.49 26.37 1.33
C GLY A 9 48.75 25.13 0.84
N PHE A 10 49.37 23.95 0.94
CA PHE A 10 48.81 22.74 0.32
C PHE A 10 47.70 22.08 1.15
N SER A 11 47.84 22.06 2.48
CA SER A 11 46.88 21.42 3.38
C SER A 11 45.49 22.08 3.36
N LEU A 12 45.40 23.37 3.07
CA LEU A 12 44.13 24.10 3.11
C LEU A 12 43.25 23.75 1.90
N VAL A 13 43.85 23.65 0.71
CA VAL A 13 43.15 23.23 -0.51
C VAL A 13 42.69 21.78 -0.38
N MET A 14 43.55 20.90 0.16
CA MET A 14 43.19 19.50 0.43
C MET A 14 42.08 19.36 1.46
N ALA A 15 42.09 20.17 2.53
CA ALA A 15 41.03 20.16 3.55
C ALA A 15 39.67 20.59 2.96
N ILE A 16 39.64 21.63 2.13
CA ILE A 16 38.41 22.09 1.48
C ILE A 16 37.87 21.03 0.52
N PHE A 17 38.76 20.41 -0.29
CA PHE A 17 38.37 19.34 -1.20
C PHE A 17 37.73 18.16 -0.42
N LEU A 18 38.34 17.74 0.68
CA LEU A 18 37.80 16.68 1.53
C LEU A 18 36.45 17.06 2.13
N ILE A 19 36.27 18.29 2.62
CA ILE A 19 34.99 18.75 3.19
C ILE A 19 33.88 18.74 2.13
N VAL A 20 34.16 19.20 0.91
CA VAL A 20 33.15 19.22 -0.17
C VAL A 20 32.77 17.80 -0.60
N VAL A 21 33.74 16.90 -0.75
CA VAL A 21 33.48 15.50 -1.13
C VAL A 21 32.70 14.78 -0.04
N LEU A 22 33.13 14.88 1.23
CA LEU A 22 32.43 14.26 2.35
C LEU A 22 31.03 14.86 2.56
N GLY A 23 30.88 16.17 2.39
CA GLY A 23 29.58 16.84 2.43
C GLY A 23 28.65 16.38 1.32
N GLY A 24 29.16 16.21 0.10
CA GLY A 24 28.40 15.67 -1.02
C GLY A 24 27.92 14.23 -0.77
N ILE A 25 28.78 13.38 -0.22
CA ILE A 25 28.43 11.99 0.15
C ILE A 25 27.37 11.98 1.27
N ALA A 26 27.51 12.82 2.30
CA ALA A 26 26.55 12.90 3.40
C ALA A 26 25.14 13.30 2.94
N VAL A 27 25.04 14.27 2.02
CA VAL A 27 23.74 14.68 1.42
C VAL A 27 23.13 13.53 0.62
N LEU A 28 23.93 12.81 -0.16
CA LEU A 28 23.45 11.71 -1.00
C LEU A 28 22.95 10.54 -0.14
N VAL A 29 23.69 10.18 0.90
CA VAL A 29 23.27 9.15 1.88
C VAL A 29 21.98 9.57 2.58
N GLY A 30 21.86 10.83 3.03
CA GLY A 30 20.63 11.32 3.65
C GLY A 30 19.39 11.22 2.74
N ARG A 31 19.55 11.48 1.43
CA ARG A 31 18.47 11.30 0.45
C ARG A 31 18.06 9.84 0.26
N VAL A 32 19.01 8.90 0.30
CA VAL A 32 18.71 7.46 0.20
C VAL A 32 17.98 6.97 1.45
N SER A 33 18.39 7.43 2.64
CA SER A 33 17.74 7.05 3.91
C SER A 33 16.28 7.48 3.99
N THR A 34 15.92 8.67 3.47
CA THR A 34 14.52 9.11 3.47
C THR A 34 13.65 8.33 2.47
N MET A 35 14.22 7.86 1.35
CA MET A 35 13.50 7.00 0.41
C MET A 35 13.18 5.61 0.99
N GLN A 36 14.06 5.07 1.84
CA GLN A 36 13.90 3.74 2.44
C GLN A 36 12.67 3.64 3.35
N HIS A 37 12.34 4.70 4.10
CA HIS A 37 11.16 4.70 4.97
C HIS A 37 9.83 4.75 4.21
N HIS A 38 9.80 5.34 3.02
CA HIS A 38 8.58 5.47 2.23
C HIS A 38 8.18 4.15 1.57
N SER A 39 9.15 3.30 1.19
CA SER A 39 8.87 1.98 0.59
C SER A 39 8.21 1.05 1.60
N SER A 40 8.71 0.98 2.83
CA SER A 40 8.13 0.11 3.88
C SER A 40 6.68 0.50 4.22
N ALA A 41 6.37 1.79 4.23
CA ALA A 41 5.02 2.26 4.47
C ALA A 41 4.05 1.85 3.34
N LEU A 42 4.49 1.96 2.08
CA LEU A 42 3.69 1.54 0.93
C LEU A 42 3.44 0.03 0.88
N ASP A 43 4.41 -0.78 1.30
CA ASP A 43 4.26 -2.24 1.35
C ASP A 43 3.19 -2.65 2.38
N GLU A 44 3.18 -2.01 3.56
CA GLU A 44 2.17 -2.24 4.60
C GLU A 44 0.77 -1.80 4.14
N GLU A 45 0.64 -0.62 3.53
CA GLU A 45 -0.63 -0.17 2.95
C GLU A 45 -1.13 -1.12 1.85
N GLY A 46 -0.21 -1.71 1.07
CA GLY A 46 -0.52 -2.73 0.08
C GLY A 46 -1.09 -4.01 0.69
N ALA A 47 -0.58 -4.44 1.84
CA ALA A 47 -1.09 -5.59 2.58
C ALA A 47 -2.49 -5.31 3.15
N MET A 48 -2.71 -4.14 3.72
CA MET A 48 -4.02 -3.73 4.24
C MET A 48 -5.07 -3.63 3.13
N ALA A 49 -4.74 -3.04 1.99
CA ALA A 49 -5.61 -3.00 0.80
C ALA A 49 -5.99 -4.41 0.31
N TYR A 50 -5.05 -5.36 0.36
CA TYR A 50 -5.30 -6.75 0.01
C TYR A 50 -6.29 -7.42 0.98
N GLN A 51 -6.10 -7.23 2.29
CA GLN A 51 -7.02 -7.78 3.29
C GLN A 51 -8.42 -7.17 3.15
N ALA A 52 -8.51 -5.86 2.92
CA ALA A 52 -9.77 -5.17 2.66
C ALA A 52 -10.50 -5.75 1.44
N ALA A 53 -9.79 -5.96 0.32
CA ALA A 53 -10.34 -6.61 -0.87
C ALA A 53 -10.79 -8.04 -0.58
N ARG A 54 -10.03 -8.81 0.21
CA ARG A 54 -10.37 -10.20 0.57
C ARG A 54 -11.69 -10.26 1.36
N THR A 55 -11.86 -9.39 2.34
CA THR A 55 -13.13 -9.28 3.08
C THR A 55 -14.29 -8.94 2.14
N GLY A 56 -14.05 -8.11 1.12
CA GLY A 56 -15.03 -7.84 0.07
C GLY A 56 -15.41 -9.06 -0.76
N ILE A 57 -14.44 -9.92 -1.11
CA ILE A 57 -14.72 -11.20 -1.77
C ILE A 57 -15.57 -12.09 -0.88
N GLU A 58 -15.19 -12.27 0.39
CA GLU A 58 -15.92 -13.14 1.33
C GLU A 58 -17.38 -12.67 1.52
N TRP A 59 -17.57 -11.36 1.67
CA TRP A 59 -18.90 -10.76 1.69
C TRP A 59 -19.67 -10.98 0.38
N GLY A 60 -19.04 -10.75 -0.78
CA GLY A 60 -19.69 -10.92 -2.09
C GLY A 60 -20.07 -12.37 -2.38
N VAL A 61 -19.22 -13.32 -1.99
CA VAL A 61 -19.48 -14.76 -2.11
C VAL A 61 -20.63 -15.16 -1.21
N TYR A 62 -20.68 -14.65 0.03
CA TYR A 62 -21.80 -14.88 0.93
C TYR A 62 -23.13 -14.42 0.31
N GLN A 63 -23.15 -13.22 -0.28
CA GLN A 63 -24.35 -12.70 -0.96
C GLN A 63 -24.78 -13.56 -2.14
N ALA A 64 -23.83 -13.99 -2.98
CA ALA A 64 -24.09 -14.83 -4.13
C ALA A 64 -24.63 -16.22 -3.75
N ILE A 65 -24.04 -16.87 -2.74
CA ILE A 65 -24.41 -18.25 -2.36
C ILE A 65 -25.67 -18.29 -1.48
N GLN A 66 -25.74 -17.44 -0.46
CA GLN A 66 -26.79 -17.51 0.57
C GLN A 66 -28.04 -16.73 0.16
N ASN A 67 -27.86 -15.54 -0.40
CA ASN A 67 -28.97 -14.66 -0.75
C ASN A 67 -29.34 -14.73 -2.24
N THR A 68 -28.59 -15.49 -3.05
CA THR A 68 -28.77 -15.54 -4.52
C THR A 68 -28.80 -14.13 -5.14
N SER A 69 -28.04 -13.20 -4.53
CA SER A 69 -28.04 -11.79 -4.89
C SER A 69 -26.70 -11.41 -5.51
N CYS A 70 -26.76 -10.58 -6.55
CA CYS A 70 -25.59 -10.10 -7.28
C CYS A 70 -25.80 -8.64 -7.61
N ALA A 71 -25.47 -7.76 -6.65
CA ALA A 71 -25.53 -6.33 -6.87
C ALA A 71 -24.38 -5.90 -7.78
N ALA A 72 -24.69 -5.12 -8.82
CA ALA A 72 -23.70 -4.66 -9.79
C ALA A 72 -22.53 -3.93 -9.11
N LEU A 73 -22.83 -3.12 -8.09
CA LEU A 73 -21.86 -2.44 -7.24
C LEU A 73 -22.39 -2.28 -5.82
N SER A 74 -21.58 -2.64 -4.84
CA SER A 74 -21.77 -2.33 -3.43
C SER A 74 -20.48 -1.76 -2.85
N GLN A 75 -20.59 -0.76 -2.00
CA GLN A 75 -19.44 -0.11 -1.36
C GLN A 75 -19.67 -0.05 0.14
N PHE A 76 -18.63 -0.36 0.88
CA PHE A 76 -18.60 -0.17 2.32
C PHE A 76 -17.20 0.24 2.77
N THR A 77 -17.13 0.93 3.91
CA THR A 77 -15.86 1.37 4.49
C THR A 77 -15.50 0.44 5.64
N LEU A 78 -14.28 -0.07 5.62
CA LEU A 78 -13.70 -0.81 6.73
C LEU A 78 -12.84 0.16 7.55
N PRO A 79 -13.26 0.54 8.76
CA PRO A 79 -12.38 1.24 9.68
C PRO A 79 -11.33 0.25 10.16
N LEU A 80 -10.08 0.42 9.73
CA LEU A 80 -8.97 -0.37 10.27
C LEU A 80 -8.35 0.40 11.43
N THR A 81 -8.78 0.04 12.64
CA THR A 81 -8.24 0.60 13.88
C THR A 81 -7.00 -0.19 14.26
N VAL A 82 -5.81 0.39 14.08
CA VAL A 82 -4.57 -0.21 14.57
C VAL A 82 -4.50 0.03 16.09
N PRO A 83 -4.40 -1.03 16.93
CA PRO A 83 -4.30 -0.87 18.38
C PRO A 83 -3.03 -0.08 18.74
N MET A 84 -3.18 0.90 19.62
CA MET A 84 -2.09 1.79 19.99
C MET A 84 -1.20 1.20 21.08
N THR A 85 0.10 1.49 21.01
CA THR A 85 0.94 1.61 22.21
C THR A 85 0.86 3.03 22.76
N ALA A 86 1.07 3.21 24.07
CA ALA A 86 0.80 4.41 24.87
C ALA A 86 1.43 5.75 24.42
N THR A 87 2.18 5.78 23.32
CA THR A 87 3.04 6.89 22.90
C THR A 87 2.65 7.56 21.56
N THR A 88 1.61 7.10 20.87
CA THR A 88 1.15 7.71 19.61
C THR A 88 -0.35 8.03 19.65
N PRO A 89 -0.83 9.12 19.02
CA PRO A 89 -2.26 9.47 18.95
C PRO A 89 -3.01 8.64 17.91
N GLN A 90 -4.27 8.29 18.20
CA GLN A 90 -5.10 7.38 17.39
C GLN A 90 -5.16 7.81 15.92
N SER A 91 -4.53 7.01 15.05
CA SER A 91 -4.61 7.18 13.61
C SER A 91 -5.54 6.12 13.05
N THR A 92 -6.77 6.51 12.74
CA THR A 92 -7.72 5.65 12.02
C THR A 92 -7.44 5.79 10.53
N VAL A 93 -6.95 4.73 9.89
CA VAL A 93 -6.82 4.68 8.43
C VAL A 93 -8.05 3.99 7.86
N ASN A 94 -8.84 4.73 7.09
CA ASN A 94 -10.03 4.19 6.45
C ASN A 94 -9.67 3.52 5.13
N TYR A 95 -10.09 2.27 4.97
CA TYR A 95 -10.05 1.55 3.70
C TYR A 95 -11.46 1.44 3.13
N THR A 96 -11.60 1.78 1.86
CA THR A 96 -12.84 1.61 1.10
C THR A 96 -12.80 0.26 0.40
N VAL A 97 -13.89 -0.49 0.50
CA VAL A 97 -14.09 -1.75 -0.20
C VAL A 97 -15.23 -1.58 -1.18
N ALA A 98 -14.93 -1.75 -2.46
CA ALA A 98 -15.91 -1.76 -3.54
C ALA A 98 -16.04 -3.18 -4.09
N VAL A 99 -17.22 -3.77 -3.99
CA VAL A 99 -17.53 -5.10 -4.50
C VAL A 99 -18.44 -4.94 -5.72
N ALA A 100 -18.04 -5.51 -6.84
CA ALA A 100 -18.82 -5.63 -8.05
C ALA A 100 -19.18 -7.10 -8.25
N CYS A 101 -20.41 -7.39 -8.65
CA CYS A 101 -20.83 -8.74 -8.99
C CYS A 101 -21.44 -8.75 -10.40
N ALA A 102 -21.02 -9.73 -11.21
CA ALA A 102 -21.61 -10.04 -12.49
C ALA A 102 -22.18 -11.47 -12.45
N LEU A 103 -23.45 -11.61 -12.82
CA LEU A 103 -24.14 -12.90 -12.92
C LEU A 103 -24.23 -13.31 -14.38
N THR A 104 -23.90 -14.56 -14.66
CA THR A 104 -24.18 -15.21 -15.95
C THR A 104 -24.87 -16.54 -15.69
N SER A 105 -26.00 -16.78 -16.35
CA SER A 105 -26.71 -18.05 -16.26
C SER A 105 -26.32 -18.95 -17.43
N TRP A 106 -26.06 -20.21 -17.13
CA TRP A 106 -25.71 -21.23 -18.09
C TRP A 106 -26.69 -22.40 -17.98
N THR A 107 -26.85 -23.14 -19.07
CA THR A 107 -27.68 -24.34 -19.10
C THR A 107 -26.89 -25.45 -19.76
N GLU A 108 -26.64 -26.52 -19.02
CA GLU A 108 -25.99 -27.73 -19.50
C GLU A 108 -27.03 -28.85 -19.50
N GLY A 109 -27.48 -29.23 -20.70
CA GLY A 109 -28.58 -30.18 -20.86
C GLY A 109 -29.89 -29.68 -20.23
N ALA A 110 -30.39 -30.39 -19.22
CA ALA A 110 -31.61 -30.04 -18.47
C ALA A 110 -31.32 -29.25 -17.18
N THR A 111 -30.05 -29.01 -16.84
CA THR A 111 -29.62 -28.34 -15.60
C THR A 111 -29.21 -26.91 -15.88
N ALA A 112 -29.84 -25.96 -15.18
CA ALA A 112 -29.45 -24.56 -15.20
C ALA A 112 -28.61 -24.22 -13.95
N PHE A 113 -27.53 -23.48 -14.13
CA PHE A 113 -26.68 -23.00 -13.05
C PHE A 113 -26.25 -21.55 -13.27
N ASN A 114 -25.98 -20.86 -12.16
CA ASN A 114 -25.62 -19.46 -12.14
C ASN A 114 -24.14 -19.32 -11.79
N VAL A 115 -23.40 -18.59 -12.62
CA VAL A 115 -22.00 -18.25 -12.42
C VAL A 115 -21.91 -16.79 -11.99
N TYR A 116 -21.41 -16.58 -10.79
CA TYR A 116 -21.18 -15.28 -10.17
C TYR A 116 -19.70 -14.94 -10.25
N GLN A 117 -19.37 -13.87 -10.95
CA GLN A 117 -18.03 -13.28 -10.94
C GLN A 117 -18.03 -12.08 -10.00
N ILE A 118 -17.34 -12.21 -8.89
CA ILE A 118 -17.25 -11.21 -7.83
C ILE A 118 -15.89 -10.55 -7.92
N THR A 119 -15.86 -9.23 -7.99
CA THR A 119 -14.63 -8.44 -7.98
C THR A 119 -14.65 -7.49 -6.80
N ALA A 120 -13.71 -7.61 -5.89
CA ALA A 120 -13.56 -6.71 -4.76
C ALA A 120 -12.30 -5.85 -4.91
N THR A 121 -12.44 -4.55 -4.64
CA THR A 121 -11.35 -3.58 -4.68
C THR A 121 -11.22 -2.94 -3.32
N GLY A 122 -10.08 -3.14 -2.66
CA GLY A 122 -9.71 -2.46 -1.42
C GLY A 122 -8.77 -1.30 -1.73
N ALA A 123 -9.08 -0.09 -1.24
CA ALA A 123 -8.27 1.09 -1.47
C ALA A 123 -8.19 1.97 -0.22
N ASN A 124 -7.02 2.55 0.04
CA ASN A 124 -6.87 3.58 1.06
C ASN A 124 -7.65 4.84 0.64
N ALA A 125 -8.01 5.69 1.61
CA ALA A 125 -8.71 6.96 1.34
C ALA A 125 -7.89 7.99 0.53
N GLY A 126 -6.67 7.65 0.12
CA GLY A 126 -5.69 8.54 -0.49
C GLY A 126 -5.09 9.49 0.55
N VAL A 127 -3.78 9.40 0.79
CA VAL A 127 -3.05 10.37 1.62
C VAL A 127 -2.10 11.13 0.69
N GLY A 128 -2.39 12.39 0.41
CA GLY A 128 -1.65 13.17 -0.60
C GLY A 128 -1.89 12.67 -2.03
N ASN A 129 -0.83 12.47 -2.81
CA ASN A 129 -0.89 12.00 -4.22
C ASN A 129 -0.73 10.47 -4.38
N TYR A 130 -0.64 9.72 -3.29
CA TYR A 130 -0.44 8.27 -3.34
C TYR A 130 -1.74 7.55 -2.98
N ARG A 131 -2.23 6.72 -3.91
CA ARG A 131 -3.37 5.84 -3.70
C ARG A 131 -2.93 4.40 -3.92
N VAL A 132 -3.05 3.60 -2.87
CA VAL A 132 -2.75 2.18 -2.89
C VAL A 132 -4.07 1.43 -3.02
N GLU A 133 -4.19 0.63 -4.07
CA GLU A 133 -5.35 -0.22 -4.30
C GLU A 133 -4.95 -1.66 -4.63
N ARG A 134 -5.80 -2.60 -4.21
CA ARG A 134 -5.70 -4.01 -4.57
C ARG A 134 -7.06 -4.49 -5.04
N ARG A 135 -7.07 -5.19 -6.17
CA ARG A 135 -8.28 -5.77 -6.78
C ARG A 135 -8.15 -7.28 -6.81
N LEU A 136 -9.15 -7.96 -6.27
CA LEU A 136 -9.29 -9.41 -6.28
C LEU A 136 -10.53 -9.80 -7.06
N THR A 137 -10.49 -10.94 -7.73
CA THR A 137 -11.62 -11.49 -8.46
C THR A 137 -11.78 -12.96 -8.10
N ALA A 138 -13.01 -13.36 -7.82
CA ALA A 138 -13.39 -14.73 -7.54
C ALA A 138 -14.60 -15.10 -8.40
N THR A 139 -14.67 -16.36 -8.83
CA THR A 139 -15.80 -16.88 -9.59
C THR A 139 -16.38 -18.07 -8.84
N VAL A 140 -17.70 -18.07 -8.65
CA VAL A 140 -18.44 -19.11 -7.93
C VAL A 140 -19.64 -19.53 -8.75
N SER A 141 -19.89 -20.84 -8.85
CA SER A 141 -21.09 -21.40 -9.49
C SER A 141 -22.05 -21.93 -8.43
N LYS A 142 -23.36 -21.71 -8.63
CA LYS A 142 -24.44 -22.30 -7.82
C LYS A 142 -25.49 -22.91 -8.72
#